data_AF-A0A7L2B3M8-F1
#
_entry.id   AF-A0A7L2B3M8-F1
#
_cell.length_a   1.000
_cell.length_b   1.000
_cell.length_c   1.000
_cell.angle_alpha   90.00
_cell.angle_beta   90.00
_cell.angle_gamma   90.00
#
_symmetry.space_group_name_H-M   'P 1'
#
loop_
_entity.id
_entity.type
_entity.pdbx_description
1 polymer ?
#
loop_
_entity_poly.entity_id
_entity_poly.type
_entity_poly.pdbx_seq_one_letter_code
_entity_poly.pdbx_strand_id
1 'polypeptide(L)'
;MSEFWLISAPGDKTNLQAWERMNSVTSKSNLSSNSKFHIPDLKVGTLDALVGLSDELGKLDSLAESIIKKIAQYIGEVMEDSKDKVQENLLANGVDLISYLTRFEWDMAKYPIKQPLKNISEALAKQVTQIESDLKTRSAAYNNIKGNLQSLEKKTVNGVTSRSREGIVPLSSALLRPHLEIYLLCFVLCCSRSSYMQWQKTYESLSDMVVPRSTKMITEDAEGGLFTVTLFRKVMEDFKAKARENR
;
A
#
# COMPACT_ATOMS: atom_id res chain seq x y z
N MET A 1 -10.08 -2.48 23.24
CA MET A 1 -8.64 -2.73 23.47
C MET A 1 -8.58 -3.80 24.53
N SER A 2 -8.02 -4.97 24.22
CA SER A 2 -7.98 -6.11 25.14
C SER A 2 -6.61 -6.12 25.80
N GLU A 3 -6.56 -5.89 27.10
CA GLU A 3 -5.32 -5.94 27.88
C GLU A 3 -5.12 -7.34 28.45
N PHE A 4 -3.89 -7.82 28.40
CA PHE A 4 -3.50 -9.13 28.94
C PHE A 4 -2.36 -8.95 29.94
N TRP A 5 -2.45 -9.71 31.03
CA TRP A 5 -1.44 -9.71 32.09
C TRP A 5 -0.79 -11.08 32.12
N LEU A 6 0.53 -11.12 31.91
CA LEU A 6 1.32 -12.34 32.08
C LEU A 6 1.96 -12.32 33.48
N ILE A 7 1.59 -13.29 34.31
CA ILE A 7 2.03 -13.38 35.70
C ILE A 7 2.66 -14.75 35.92
N SER A 8 3.82 -14.77 36.58
CA SER A 8 4.49 -15.99 37.02
C SER A 8 4.56 -16.01 38.55
N ALA A 9 4.32 -17.18 39.14
CA ALA A 9 4.44 -17.42 40.57
C ALA A 9 5.26 -18.70 40.83
N PRO A 10 6.03 -18.78 41.93
CA PRO A 10 6.84 -19.95 42.24
C PRO A 10 6.01 -21.23 42.34
N GLY A 11 6.51 -22.35 41.81
CA GLY A 11 5.78 -23.62 41.72
C GLY A 11 5.83 -24.53 42.96
N ASP A 12 5.87 -23.97 44.18
CA ASP A 12 5.90 -24.78 45.40
C ASP A 12 4.59 -25.55 45.61
N LYS A 13 4.62 -26.66 46.38
CA LYS A 13 3.43 -27.48 46.68
C LYS A 13 2.27 -26.66 47.27
N THR A 14 2.57 -25.60 48.00
CA THR A 14 1.60 -24.62 48.56
C THR A 14 1.02 -23.70 47.48
N ASN A 15 1.74 -23.46 46.38
CA ASN A 15 1.39 -22.55 45.31
C ASN A 15 0.63 -23.21 44.15
N LEU A 16 0.54 -24.56 44.10
CA LEU A 16 -0.47 -25.24 43.27
C LEU A 16 -1.89 -24.78 43.63
N GLN A 17 -2.13 -24.49 44.92
CA GLN A 17 -3.37 -23.86 45.39
C GLN A 17 -3.46 -22.37 45.02
N ALA A 18 -2.36 -21.69 44.66
CA ALA A 18 -2.39 -20.28 44.30
C ALA A 18 -3.13 -20.06 42.97
N TRP A 19 -2.98 -20.96 42.00
CA TRP A 19 -3.78 -20.95 40.77
C TRP A 19 -5.28 -21.09 41.07
N GLU A 20 -5.65 -22.08 41.88
CA GLU A 20 -7.04 -22.34 42.26
C GLU A 20 -7.63 -21.20 43.09
N ARG A 21 -6.84 -20.62 44.01
CA ARG A 21 -7.22 -19.49 44.83
C ARG A 21 -7.41 -18.23 44.01
N MET A 22 -6.48 -17.94 43.10
CA MET A 22 -6.58 -16.82 42.17
C MET A 22 -7.83 -16.97 41.31
N ASN A 23 -8.03 -18.13 40.68
CA ASN A 23 -9.24 -18.41 39.90
C ASN A 23 -10.50 -18.25 40.75
N SER A 24 -10.53 -18.80 41.97
CA SER A 24 -11.72 -18.68 42.83
C SER A 24 -12.02 -17.23 43.23
N VAL A 25 -11.02 -16.38 43.44
CA VAL A 25 -11.23 -14.99 43.84
C VAL A 25 -11.62 -14.14 42.63
N THR A 26 -10.90 -14.28 41.52
CA THR A 26 -11.16 -13.47 40.32
C THR A 26 -12.43 -13.89 39.60
N SER A 27 -12.78 -15.19 39.59
CA SER A 27 -14.03 -15.66 38.98
C SER A 27 -15.26 -15.28 39.78
N LYS A 28 -15.20 -15.34 41.12
CA LYS A 28 -16.33 -14.93 41.98
C LYS A 28 -16.68 -13.45 41.84
N SER A 29 -15.67 -12.62 41.56
CA SER A 29 -15.83 -11.18 41.39
C SER A 29 -15.85 -10.71 39.93
N ASN A 30 -15.87 -11.64 38.95
CA ASN A 30 -15.80 -11.35 37.51
C ASN A 30 -14.68 -10.36 37.12
N LEU A 31 -13.51 -10.48 37.75
CA LEU A 31 -12.41 -9.53 37.56
C LEU A 31 -11.51 -9.89 36.38
N SER A 32 -11.32 -11.18 36.08
CA SER A 32 -10.44 -11.64 35.00
C SER A 32 -10.77 -13.05 34.51
N SER A 33 -10.43 -13.34 33.24
CA SER A 33 -10.38 -14.69 32.70
C SER A 33 -8.94 -15.19 32.75
N ASN A 34 -8.73 -16.34 33.39
CA ASN A 34 -7.38 -16.86 33.65
C ASN A 34 -7.13 -18.12 32.82
N SER A 35 -6.04 -18.14 32.06
CA SER A 35 -5.59 -19.30 31.26
C SER A 35 -4.16 -19.68 31.65
N LYS A 36 -3.84 -20.99 31.60
CA LYS A 36 -2.48 -21.45 31.88
C LYS A 36 -1.59 -21.15 30.67
N PHE A 37 -0.40 -20.63 30.92
CA PHE A 37 0.61 -20.39 29.89
C PHE A 37 1.72 -21.44 30.02
N HIS A 38 1.75 -22.40 29.09
CA HIS A 38 2.66 -23.53 29.17
C HIS A 38 4.05 -23.16 28.63
N ILE A 39 5.02 -23.04 29.53
CA ILE A 39 6.44 -22.86 29.20
C ILE A 39 7.15 -24.19 29.46
N PRO A 40 7.86 -24.77 28.47
CA PRO A 40 8.59 -26.02 28.67
C PRO A 40 9.86 -25.78 29.48
N ASP A 41 10.45 -26.86 29.99
CA ASP A 41 11.75 -26.81 30.66
C ASP A 41 12.86 -26.50 29.66
N LEU A 42 13.33 -25.24 29.70
CA LEU A 42 14.42 -24.76 28.85
C LEU A 42 15.77 -25.02 29.51
N LYS A 43 16.77 -25.36 28.70
CA LYS A 43 18.14 -25.57 29.18
C LYS A 43 18.79 -24.23 29.55
N VAL A 44 18.79 -23.93 30.84
CA VAL A 44 19.43 -22.74 31.41
C VAL A 44 20.94 -22.96 31.66
N GLY A 45 21.71 -21.88 31.55
CA GLY A 45 23.15 -21.86 31.77
C GLY A 45 23.52 -21.44 33.21
N THR A 46 24.61 -20.68 33.34
CA THR A 46 25.01 -20.06 34.62
C THR A 46 24.11 -18.86 34.96
N LEU A 47 24.07 -18.48 36.24
CA LEU A 47 23.34 -17.29 36.68
C LEU A 47 23.80 -16.02 35.97
N ASP A 48 25.12 -15.87 35.79
CA ASP A 48 25.71 -14.73 35.07
C ASP A 48 25.20 -14.65 33.61
N ALA A 49 25.13 -15.78 32.91
CA ALA A 49 24.56 -15.84 31.58
C ALA A 49 23.06 -15.50 31.56
N LEU A 50 22.31 -15.88 32.60
CA LEU A 50 20.89 -15.53 32.72
C LEU A 50 20.66 -14.03 32.94
N VAL A 51 21.52 -13.38 33.72
CA VAL A 51 21.45 -11.92 33.93
C VAL A 51 21.68 -11.20 32.60
N GLY A 52 22.72 -11.56 31.85
CA GLY A 52 22.97 -10.99 30.52
C GLY A 52 21.83 -11.26 29.52
N LEU A 53 21.29 -12.49 29.52
CA LEU A 53 20.16 -12.85 28.67
C LEU A 53 18.88 -12.07 29.02
N SER A 54 18.66 -11.73 30.29
CA SER A 54 17.49 -10.94 30.72
C SER A 54 17.50 -9.55 30.07
N ASP A 55 18.66 -8.89 30.04
CA ASP A 55 18.80 -7.57 29.41
C ASP A 55 18.66 -7.64 27.89
N GLU A 56 19.23 -8.69 27.27
CA GLU A 56 19.11 -8.93 25.82
C GLU A 56 17.66 -9.21 25.42
N LEU A 57 16.94 -10.04 26.18
CA LEU A 57 15.53 -10.35 25.94
C LEU A 57 14.64 -9.12 26.11
N GLY A 58 14.92 -8.25 27.08
CA GLY A 58 14.17 -6.99 27.24
C GLY A 58 14.31 -6.05 26.03
N LYS A 59 15.52 -5.95 25.45
CA LYS A 59 15.75 -5.20 24.20
C LYS A 59 15.04 -5.84 23.01
N LEU A 60 15.10 -7.16 22.92
CA LEU A 60 14.47 -7.93 21.84
C LEU A 60 12.95 -7.80 21.88
N ASP A 61 12.35 -7.84 23.07
CA ASP A 61 10.91 -7.67 23.28
C ASP A 61 10.44 -6.29 22.81
N SER A 62 11.14 -5.22 23.24
CA SER A 62 10.85 -3.84 22.81
C SER A 62 10.96 -3.67 21.28
N LEU A 63 11.95 -4.32 20.66
CA LEU A 63 12.14 -4.32 19.21
C LEU A 63 10.98 -5.05 18.51
N ALA A 64 10.64 -6.25 18.97
CA ALA A 64 9.57 -7.07 18.40
C ALA A 64 8.22 -6.34 18.50
N GLU A 65 7.91 -5.73 19.64
CA GLU A 65 6.69 -4.94 19.84
C GLU A 65 6.62 -3.78 18.83
N SER A 66 7.71 -3.04 18.64
CA SER A 66 7.78 -1.94 17.66
C SER A 66 7.50 -2.43 16.23
N ILE A 67 8.07 -3.57 15.85
CA ILE A 67 7.86 -4.17 14.52
C ILE A 67 6.41 -4.63 14.35
N ILE A 68 5.84 -5.31 15.33
CA ILE A 68 4.44 -5.79 15.28
C ILE A 68 3.47 -4.61 15.16
N LYS A 69 3.68 -3.52 15.92
CA LYS A 69 2.88 -2.28 15.80
C LYS A 69 2.96 -1.69 14.38
N LYS A 70 4.16 -1.64 13.79
CA LYS A 70 4.33 -1.18 12.40
C LYS A 70 3.60 -2.08 11.41
N ILE A 71 3.66 -3.41 11.57
CA ILE A 71 2.94 -4.36 10.70
C ILE A 71 1.43 -4.12 10.78
N ALA A 72 0.87 -4.01 11.99
CA ALA A 72 -0.54 -3.76 12.18
C ALA A 72 -0.98 -2.42 11.55
N GLN A 73 -0.17 -1.37 11.68
CA GLN A 73 -0.42 -0.09 11.04
C GLN A 73 -0.43 -0.22 9.50
N TYR A 74 0.57 -0.90 8.92
CA TYR A 74 0.64 -1.09 7.47
C TYR A 74 -0.54 -1.88 6.92
N ILE A 75 -1.04 -2.91 7.63
CA ILE A 75 -2.25 -3.63 7.23
C ILE A 75 -3.44 -2.66 7.18
N GLY A 76 -3.56 -1.76 8.15
CA GLY A 76 -4.59 -0.72 8.15
C GLY A 76 -4.46 0.30 7.02
N GLU A 77 -3.23 0.59 6.56
CA GLU A 77 -2.96 1.47 5.41
C GLU A 77 -3.22 0.79 4.07
N VAL A 78 -3.08 -0.54 3.99
CA VAL A 78 -3.39 -1.31 2.77
C VAL A 78 -4.90 -1.53 2.63
N MET A 79 -5.61 -1.69 3.73
CA MET A 79 -7.05 -1.92 3.77
C MET A 79 -7.87 -0.62 3.79
N GLU A 80 -7.51 0.39 2.98
CA GLU A 80 -8.04 1.77 3.07
C GLU A 80 -9.57 1.86 3.22
N ASP A 81 -10.33 0.99 2.53
CA ASP A 81 -11.80 0.95 2.51
C ASP A 81 -12.44 0.05 3.59
N SER A 82 -11.65 -0.70 4.34
CA SER A 82 -12.14 -1.70 5.31
C SER A 82 -11.33 -1.73 6.60
N LYS A 83 -10.97 -0.55 7.10
CA LYS A 83 -10.23 -0.37 8.37
C LYS A 83 -10.87 -1.08 9.57
N ASP A 84 -12.20 -1.18 9.57
CA ASP A 84 -12.96 -1.88 10.62
C ASP A 84 -12.70 -3.40 10.63
N LYS A 85 -12.23 -3.97 9.52
CA LYS A 85 -11.89 -5.40 9.38
C LYS A 85 -10.41 -5.70 9.59
N VAL A 86 -9.59 -4.71 9.93
CA VAL A 86 -8.14 -4.91 10.17
C VAL A 86 -7.94 -5.93 11.29
N GLN A 87 -8.74 -5.85 12.35
CA GLN A 87 -8.66 -6.80 13.48
C GLN A 87 -8.98 -8.24 13.06
N GLU A 88 -9.85 -8.45 12.07
CA GLU A 88 -10.17 -9.78 11.54
C GLU A 88 -9.02 -10.39 10.72
N ASN A 89 -8.12 -9.56 10.21
CA ASN A 89 -6.96 -9.98 9.41
C ASN A 89 -5.70 -10.16 10.26
N LEU A 90 -5.69 -9.67 11.50
CA LEU A 90 -4.60 -9.87 12.45
C LEU A 90 -4.74 -11.25 13.11
N LEU A 91 -4.35 -12.29 12.38
CA LEU A 91 -4.39 -13.67 12.83
C LEU A 91 -2.97 -14.20 13.09
N ALA A 92 -2.80 -14.98 14.16
CA ALA A 92 -1.58 -15.74 14.44
C ALA A 92 -1.84 -17.20 14.09
N ASN A 93 -1.08 -17.76 13.15
CA ASN A 93 -1.27 -19.14 12.65
C ASN A 93 -2.71 -19.46 12.20
N GLY A 94 -3.42 -18.46 11.65
CA GLY A 94 -4.82 -18.61 11.22
C GLY A 94 -5.85 -18.58 12.34
N VAL A 95 -5.43 -18.29 13.58
CA VAL A 95 -6.28 -18.18 14.76
C VAL A 95 -6.28 -16.73 15.26
N ASP A 96 -7.37 -16.29 15.88
CA ASP A 96 -7.42 -14.97 16.50
C ASP A 96 -6.39 -14.84 17.64
N LEU A 97 -5.91 -13.62 17.87
CA LEU A 97 -4.83 -13.38 18.84
C LEU A 97 -5.23 -13.76 20.28
N ILE A 98 -6.51 -13.64 20.64
CA ILE A 98 -6.99 -13.95 22.00
C ILE A 98 -6.96 -15.46 22.22
N SER A 99 -7.49 -16.23 21.27
CA SER A 99 -7.43 -17.69 21.28
C SER A 99 -6.00 -18.20 21.21
N TYR A 100 -5.14 -17.56 20.41
CA TYR A 100 -3.72 -17.90 20.34
C TYR A 100 -3.02 -17.72 21.69
N LEU A 101 -3.27 -16.60 22.40
CA LEU A 101 -2.70 -16.35 23.71
C LEU A 101 -3.23 -17.29 24.80
N THR A 102 -4.54 -17.58 24.79
CA THR A 102 -5.17 -18.45 25.80
C THR A 102 -4.85 -19.93 25.62
N ARG A 103 -4.42 -20.34 24.42
CA ARG A 103 -4.00 -21.72 24.08
C ARG A 103 -2.56 -21.75 23.57
N PHE A 104 -1.70 -20.89 24.13
CA PHE A 104 -0.32 -20.83 23.71
C PHE A 104 0.39 -22.17 23.97
N GLU A 105 1.06 -22.66 22.92
CA GLU A 105 1.95 -23.80 22.99
C GLU A 105 3.32 -23.42 22.43
N TRP A 106 4.36 -23.91 23.08
CA TRP A 106 5.72 -23.67 22.63
C TRP A 106 6.03 -24.45 21.35
N ASP A 107 6.43 -23.73 20.30
CA ASP A 107 6.83 -24.35 19.03
C ASP A 107 8.19 -25.04 19.16
N MET A 108 8.16 -26.32 19.53
CA MET A 108 9.36 -27.15 19.70
C MET A 108 10.07 -27.47 18.38
N ALA A 109 9.39 -27.36 17.24
CA ALA A 109 10.00 -27.58 15.93
C ALA A 109 10.88 -26.38 15.55
N LYS A 110 10.41 -25.17 15.84
CA LYS A 110 11.10 -23.92 15.55
C LYS A 110 12.12 -23.53 16.62
N TYR A 111 11.81 -23.81 17.89
CA TYR A 111 12.66 -23.49 19.05
C TYR A 111 12.85 -24.73 19.94
N PRO A 112 13.77 -25.64 19.59
CA PRO A 112 13.93 -26.91 20.29
C PRO A 112 14.45 -26.72 21.73
N ILE A 113 13.72 -27.25 22.71
CA ILE A 113 14.02 -27.13 24.16
C ILE A 113 15.36 -27.75 24.58
N LYS A 114 15.92 -28.64 23.74
CA LYS A 114 17.23 -29.28 23.96
C LYS A 114 18.40 -28.32 23.73
N GLN A 115 18.19 -27.24 22.99
CA GLN A 115 19.22 -26.24 22.74
C GLN A 115 19.42 -25.33 23.95
N PRO A 116 20.63 -24.79 24.16
CA PRO A 116 20.85 -23.76 25.17
C PRO A 116 19.93 -22.55 24.94
N LEU A 117 19.43 -21.95 26.02
CA LEU A 117 18.54 -20.78 25.95
C LEU A 117 19.13 -19.63 25.10
N LYS A 118 20.44 -19.43 25.17
CA LYS A 118 21.16 -18.43 24.37
C LYS A 118 21.02 -18.67 22.85
N ASN A 119 21.08 -19.92 22.41
CA ASN A 119 20.94 -20.22 20.98
C ASN A 119 19.51 -19.95 20.51
N ILE A 120 18.52 -20.21 21.37
CA ILE A 120 17.12 -19.93 21.10
C ILE A 120 16.89 -18.41 21.01
N SER A 121 17.46 -17.62 21.94
CA SER A 121 17.33 -16.16 21.92
C SER A 121 18.02 -15.54 20.70
N GLU A 122 19.20 -16.01 20.31
CA GLU A 122 19.89 -15.57 19.09
C GLU A 122 19.10 -15.91 17.82
N ALA A 123 18.49 -17.10 17.77
CA ALA A 123 17.62 -17.50 16.67
C ALA A 123 16.36 -16.62 16.58
N LEU A 124 15.76 -16.27 17.72
CA LEU A 124 14.65 -15.31 17.79
C LEU A 124 15.09 -13.93 17.29
N ALA A 125 16.24 -13.42 17.76
CA ALA A 125 16.78 -12.12 17.36
C ALA A 125 17.00 -12.03 15.85
N LYS A 126 17.60 -13.07 15.28
CA LYS A 126 17.83 -13.16 13.82
C LYS A 126 16.52 -13.17 13.03
N GLN A 127 15.49 -13.86 13.52
CA GLN A 127 14.19 -13.86 12.85
C GLN A 127 13.49 -12.51 12.94
N VAL A 128 13.48 -11.88 14.11
CA VAL A 128 12.87 -10.55 14.31
C VAL A 128 13.54 -9.51 13.40
N THR A 129 14.87 -9.51 13.34
CA THR A 129 15.63 -8.59 12.45
C THR A 129 15.42 -8.88 10.97
N GLN A 130 15.29 -10.15 10.58
CA GLN A 130 14.93 -10.50 9.19
C GLN A 130 13.54 -9.99 8.83
N ILE A 131 12.54 -10.20 9.71
CA ILE A 131 11.18 -9.70 9.51
C ILE A 131 11.16 -8.17 9.38
N GLU A 132 11.95 -7.46 10.18
CA GLU A 132 12.08 -6.01 10.06
C GLU A 132 12.63 -5.57 8.69
N SER A 133 13.69 -6.24 8.22
CA SER A 133 14.30 -5.96 6.92
C SER A 133 13.33 -6.21 5.76
N ASP A 134 12.61 -7.32 5.82
CA ASP A 134 11.61 -7.70 4.83
C ASP A 134 10.44 -6.70 4.82
N LEU A 135 9.96 -6.30 6.01
CA LEU A 135 8.92 -5.28 6.14
C LEU A 135 9.36 -3.94 5.55
N LYS A 136 10.59 -3.50 5.84
CA LYS A 136 11.14 -2.24 5.32
C LYS A 136 11.24 -2.26 3.80
N THR A 137 11.69 -3.37 3.23
CA THR A 137 11.80 -3.54 1.77
C THR A 137 10.44 -3.52 1.10
N ARG A 138 9.47 -4.29 1.63
CA ARG A 138 8.11 -4.36 1.08
C ARG A 138 7.35 -3.04 1.23
N SER A 139 7.46 -2.38 2.38
CA SER A 139 6.82 -1.07 2.60
C SER A 139 7.39 0.01 1.69
N ALA A 140 8.70 0.05 1.45
CA ALA A 140 9.31 0.99 0.52
C ALA A 140 8.81 0.77 -0.93
N ALA A 141 8.70 -0.49 -1.37
CA ALA A 141 8.16 -0.81 -2.68
C ALA A 141 6.67 -0.41 -2.80
N TYR A 142 5.86 -0.72 -1.79
CA TYR A 142 4.44 -0.33 -1.74
C TYR A 142 4.27 1.19 -1.82
N ASN A 143 5.00 1.95 -0.99
CA ASN A 143 4.91 3.41 -0.96
C ASN A 143 5.36 4.06 -2.28
N ASN A 144 6.36 3.49 -2.95
CA ASN A 144 6.79 3.96 -4.27
C ASN A 144 5.66 3.75 -5.32
N ILE A 145 5.08 2.55 -5.38
CA ILE A 145 3.98 2.25 -6.31
C ILE A 145 2.76 3.12 -6.02
N LYS A 146 2.36 3.25 -4.75
CA LYS A 146 1.26 4.12 -4.33
C LYS A 146 1.50 5.58 -4.72
N GLY A 147 2.71 6.10 -4.52
CA GLY A 147 3.08 7.46 -4.94
C GLY A 147 3.02 7.65 -6.46
N ASN A 148 3.48 6.65 -7.23
CA ASN A 148 3.40 6.68 -8.69
C ASN A 148 1.94 6.65 -9.18
N LEU A 149 1.10 5.81 -8.58
CA LEU A 149 -0.33 5.71 -8.88
C LEU A 149 -1.04 7.05 -8.60
N GLN A 150 -0.80 7.65 -7.43
CA GLN A 150 -1.37 8.97 -7.11
C GLN A 150 -0.91 10.07 -8.08
N SER A 151 0.35 10.00 -8.57
CA SER A 151 0.84 10.92 -9.59
C SER A 151 0.12 10.73 -10.94
N LEU A 152 -0.13 9.47 -11.33
CA LEU A 152 -0.87 9.13 -12.55
C LEU A 152 -2.35 9.53 -12.45
N GLU A 153 -2.99 9.29 -11.31
CA GLU A 153 -4.37 9.73 -11.06
C GLU A 153 -4.49 11.25 -11.16
N LYS A 154 -3.57 12.00 -10.55
CA LYS A 154 -3.53 13.46 -10.68
C LYS A 154 -3.33 13.92 -12.12
N LYS A 155 -2.48 13.24 -12.91
CA LYS A 155 -2.34 13.52 -14.35
C LYS A 155 -3.60 13.18 -15.15
N THR A 156 -4.40 12.24 -14.68
CA THR A 156 -5.67 11.85 -15.29
C THR A 156 -6.79 12.84 -14.94
N VAL A 157 -6.79 13.37 -13.71
CA VAL A 157 -7.79 14.34 -13.22
C VAL A 157 -7.50 15.77 -13.70
N ASN A 158 -6.24 16.15 -13.83
CA ASN A 158 -5.86 17.46 -14.39
C ASN A 158 -6.11 17.46 -15.90
N GLY A 159 -7.28 17.95 -16.31
CA GLY A 159 -7.63 18.54 -17.62
C GLY A 159 -7.13 17.87 -18.91
N VAL A 160 -7.91 18.00 -19.98
CA VAL A 160 -7.57 17.54 -21.35
C VAL A 160 -6.17 17.99 -21.84
N THR A 161 -5.62 19.07 -21.28
CA THR A 161 -4.29 19.61 -21.55
C THR A 161 -3.12 18.81 -20.96
N SER A 162 -3.32 18.02 -19.89
CA SER A 162 -2.27 17.22 -19.24
C SER A 162 -2.52 15.72 -19.13
N ARG A 163 -3.69 15.21 -19.55
CA ARG A 163 -3.93 13.76 -19.69
C ARG A 163 -2.95 13.12 -20.68
N SER A 164 -2.45 11.93 -20.35
CA SER A 164 -1.79 11.08 -21.35
C SER A 164 -2.80 10.76 -22.46
N ARG A 165 -2.35 10.88 -23.72
CA ARG A 165 -3.21 10.76 -24.91
C ARG A 165 -3.48 9.31 -25.32
N GLU A 166 -3.02 8.35 -24.54
CA GLU A 166 -3.23 6.92 -24.72
C GLU A 166 -4.71 6.61 -24.45
N GLY A 167 -5.49 6.35 -25.50
CA GLY A 167 -6.89 5.94 -25.42
C GLY A 167 -7.95 7.02 -25.75
N ILE A 168 -7.58 8.29 -25.90
CA ILE A 168 -8.54 9.37 -26.21
C ILE A 168 -8.74 9.56 -27.73
N VAL A 169 -7.82 9.10 -28.57
CA VAL A 169 -7.94 9.22 -30.03
C VAL A 169 -8.54 7.93 -30.58
N PRO A 170 -9.82 7.90 -31.01
CA PRO A 170 -10.35 6.75 -31.72
C PRO A 170 -9.56 6.58 -33.01
N LEU A 171 -9.12 5.35 -33.31
CA LEU A 171 -8.40 5.02 -34.54
C LEU A 171 -9.18 5.44 -35.81
N SER A 172 -10.50 5.62 -35.70
CA SER A 172 -11.40 6.11 -36.77
C SER A 172 -11.23 7.60 -37.12
N SER A 173 -10.55 8.38 -36.27
CA SER A 173 -10.28 9.80 -36.47
C SER A 173 -8.93 10.07 -37.16
N ALA A 174 -8.04 9.09 -37.16
CA ALA A 174 -6.89 9.05 -38.05
C ALA A 174 -7.37 8.68 -39.45
N LEU A 175 -7.04 9.48 -40.45
CA LEU A 175 -7.34 9.20 -41.86
C LEU A 175 -6.61 7.93 -42.32
N LEU A 176 -7.19 6.74 -42.06
CA LEU A 176 -6.75 5.45 -42.61
C LEU A 176 -7.11 5.36 -44.11
N ARG A 177 -6.58 6.26 -44.94
CA ARG A 177 -6.61 6.11 -46.40
C ARG A 177 -5.17 6.16 -46.95
N PRO A 178 -4.57 5.00 -47.30
CA PRO A 178 -3.13 4.88 -47.58
C PRO A 178 -2.62 5.73 -48.75
N HIS A 179 -3.49 6.21 -49.64
CA HIS A 179 -3.09 7.08 -50.75
C HIS A 179 -3.03 8.59 -50.40
N LEU A 180 -3.67 9.02 -49.31
CA LEU A 180 -3.71 10.43 -48.87
C LEU A 180 -2.72 10.74 -47.73
N GLU A 181 -2.26 9.72 -46.99
CA GLU A 181 -1.34 9.84 -45.84
C GLU A 181 0.05 10.38 -46.18
N ILE A 182 0.50 10.27 -47.43
CA ILE A 182 1.84 10.76 -47.83
C ILE A 182 1.91 12.30 -47.72
N TYR A 183 0.77 12.99 -47.88
CA TYR A 183 0.72 14.44 -47.94
C TYR A 183 -0.09 15.11 -46.82
N LEU A 184 -1.05 14.40 -46.23
CA LEU A 184 -1.97 14.93 -45.22
C LEU A 184 -1.65 14.40 -43.82
N LEU A 185 -1.78 15.27 -42.82
CA LEU A 185 -1.57 14.96 -41.41
C LEU A 185 -2.79 15.42 -40.60
N CYS A 186 -3.30 14.53 -39.74
CA CYS A 186 -4.38 14.84 -38.81
C CYS A 186 -3.79 15.31 -37.48
N PHE A 187 -4.11 16.54 -37.08
CA PHE A 187 -3.72 17.13 -35.80
C PHE A 187 -4.86 17.08 -34.82
N VAL A 188 -4.52 16.86 -33.55
CA VAL A 188 -5.44 17.04 -32.43
C VAL A 188 -5.06 18.31 -31.68
N LEU A 189 -6.02 19.24 -31.58
CA LEU A 189 -5.87 20.57 -30.99
C LEU A 189 -6.83 20.71 -29.81
N CYS A 190 -6.39 21.41 -28.77
CA CYS A 190 -7.22 21.70 -27.60
C CYS A 190 -7.67 23.17 -27.66
N CYS A 191 -8.98 23.39 -27.66
CA CYS A 191 -9.59 24.71 -27.65
C CYS A 191 -10.38 24.91 -26.34
N SER A 192 -10.39 26.13 -25.81
CA SER A 192 -11.26 26.48 -24.67
C SER A 192 -12.71 26.57 -25.12
N ARG A 193 -13.66 26.31 -24.21
CA ARG A 193 -15.10 26.31 -24.51
C ARG A 193 -15.60 27.64 -25.07
N SER A 194 -15.04 28.76 -24.61
CA SER A 194 -15.35 30.11 -25.10
C SER A 194 -14.93 30.33 -26.56
N SER A 195 -13.89 29.63 -27.02
CA SER A 195 -13.28 29.85 -28.33
C SER A 195 -13.77 28.87 -29.41
N TYR A 196 -14.72 27.97 -29.12
CA TYR A 196 -15.20 26.97 -30.11
C TYR A 196 -15.78 27.61 -31.37
N MET A 197 -16.63 28.61 -31.21
CA MET A 197 -17.27 29.31 -32.33
C MET A 197 -16.25 30.07 -33.16
N GLN A 198 -15.23 30.65 -32.51
CA GLN A 198 -14.15 31.35 -33.20
C GLN A 198 -13.29 30.35 -33.96
N TRP A 199 -12.90 29.26 -33.32
CA TRP A 199 -12.10 28.19 -33.91
C TRP A 199 -12.73 27.63 -35.19
N GLN A 200 -14.03 27.28 -35.15
CA GLN A 200 -14.73 26.76 -36.33
C GLN A 200 -14.76 27.74 -37.51
N LYS A 201 -14.70 29.05 -37.25
CA LYS A 201 -14.68 30.09 -38.28
C LYS A 201 -13.28 30.38 -38.80
N THR A 202 -12.26 30.33 -37.94
CA THR A 202 -10.91 30.81 -38.29
C THR A 202 -9.95 29.71 -38.70
N TYR A 203 -10.18 28.45 -38.30
CA TYR A 203 -9.17 27.39 -38.52
C TYR A 203 -8.83 27.16 -40.01
N GLU A 204 -9.79 27.35 -40.91
CA GLU A 204 -9.57 27.18 -42.37
C GLU A 204 -8.67 28.28 -42.95
N SER A 205 -8.64 29.46 -42.33
CA SER A 205 -7.86 30.61 -42.78
C SER A 205 -6.52 30.78 -42.05
N LEU A 206 -6.17 29.89 -41.11
CA LEU A 206 -4.91 30.00 -40.35
C LEU A 206 -3.69 29.76 -41.24
N SER A 207 -3.74 28.81 -42.16
CA SER A 207 -2.63 28.53 -43.08
C SER A 207 -3.16 28.07 -44.42
N ASP A 208 -2.35 28.28 -45.47
CA ASP A 208 -2.66 27.73 -46.78
C ASP A 208 -2.57 26.20 -46.72
N MET A 209 -3.39 25.51 -47.52
CA MET A 209 -3.44 24.04 -47.52
C MET A 209 -3.96 23.41 -46.20
N VAL A 210 -4.93 24.06 -45.55
CA VAL A 210 -5.82 23.40 -44.57
C VAL A 210 -7.00 22.77 -45.32
N VAL A 211 -7.40 21.55 -44.95
CA VAL A 211 -8.56 20.90 -45.59
C VAL A 211 -9.84 21.50 -45.00
N PRO A 212 -10.70 22.16 -45.82
CA PRO A 212 -11.95 22.72 -45.32
C PRO A 212 -12.89 21.64 -44.79
N ARG A 213 -13.72 21.99 -43.82
CA ARG A 213 -14.66 21.11 -43.10
C ARG A 213 -14.03 19.85 -42.51
N SER A 214 -12.71 19.85 -42.27
CA SER A 214 -12.01 18.72 -41.67
C SER A 214 -12.05 18.73 -40.13
N THR A 215 -12.53 19.83 -39.54
CA THR A 215 -12.60 19.94 -38.08
C THR A 215 -13.68 19.05 -37.49
N LYS A 216 -13.35 18.24 -36.48
CA LYS A 216 -14.32 17.40 -35.75
C LYS A 216 -13.97 17.37 -34.28
N MET A 217 -14.97 17.53 -33.42
CA MET A 217 -14.79 17.41 -31.97
C MET A 217 -14.69 15.93 -31.58
N ILE A 218 -13.62 15.55 -30.88
CA ILE A 218 -13.39 14.17 -30.41
C ILE A 218 -13.98 13.98 -29.02
N THR A 219 -13.69 14.92 -28.11
CA THR A 219 -14.04 14.85 -26.70
C THR A 219 -14.12 16.26 -26.14
N GLU A 220 -15.01 16.46 -25.17
CA GLU A 220 -15.23 17.70 -24.46
C GLU A 220 -15.11 17.45 -22.94
N ASP A 221 -14.47 18.38 -22.23
CA ASP A 221 -14.34 18.40 -20.77
C ASP A 221 -14.72 19.80 -20.25
N ALA A 222 -14.72 19.98 -18.93
CA ALA A 222 -15.15 21.23 -18.28
C ALA A 222 -14.35 22.47 -18.72
N GLU A 223 -13.08 22.31 -19.09
CA GLU A 223 -12.18 23.42 -19.48
C GLU A 223 -12.14 23.67 -21.00
N GLY A 224 -12.53 22.69 -21.83
CA GLY A 224 -12.35 22.77 -23.27
C GLY A 224 -12.53 21.45 -24.00
N GLY A 225 -12.24 21.46 -25.30
CA GLY A 225 -12.55 20.36 -26.21
C GLY A 225 -11.42 20.07 -27.16
N LEU A 226 -11.28 18.79 -27.51
CA LEU A 226 -10.33 18.31 -28.50
C LEU A 226 -10.98 18.32 -29.88
N PHE A 227 -10.33 18.99 -30.82
CA PHE A 227 -10.73 19.02 -32.22
C PHE A 227 -9.64 18.35 -33.08
N THR A 228 -10.03 17.50 -34.03
CA THR A 228 -9.15 17.09 -35.12
C THR A 228 -9.13 18.17 -36.19
N VAL A 229 -8.01 18.39 -36.87
CA VAL A 229 -7.95 19.14 -38.15
C VAL A 229 -7.01 18.40 -39.09
N THR A 230 -7.38 18.33 -40.37
CA THR A 230 -6.52 17.75 -41.41
C THR A 230 -5.86 18.86 -42.21
N LEU A 231 -4.54 18.81 -42.34
CA LEU A 231 -3.75 19.77 -43.10
C LEU A 231 -2.57 19.10 -43.79
N PHE A 232 -1.98 19.77 -44.79
CA PHE A 232 -0.83 19.23 -45.50
C PHE A 232 0.43 19.28 -44.64
N ARG A 233 1.26 18.22 -44.66
CA ARG A 233 2.46 18.10 -43.80
C ARG A 233 3.42 19.30 -43.92
N LYS A 234 3.48 19.92 -45.11
CA LYS A 234 4.35 21.08 -45.39
C LYS A 234 4.03 22.32 -44.54
N VAL A 235 2.77 22.52 -44.13
CA VAL A 235 2.32 23.71 -43.39
C VAL A 235 2.09 23.46 -41.90
N MET A 236 2.52 22.29 -41.41
CA MET A 236 2.37 21.87 -40.03
C MET A 236 2.91 22.89 -39.02
N GLU A 237 4.13 23.38 -39.21
CA GLU A 237 4.76 24.27 -38.23
C GLU A 237 4.17 25.69 -38.27
N ASP A 238 3.85 26.20 -39.46
CA ASP A 238 3.16 27.50 -39.63
C ASP A 238 1.76 27.48 -38.99
N PHE A 239 1.00 26.42 -39.24
CA PHE A 239 -0.32 26.24 -38.63
C PHE A 239 -0.24 26.16 -37.10
N LYS A 240 0.74 25.42 -36.54
CA LYS A 240 0.93 25.35 -35.09
C LYS A 240 1.27 26.70 -34.46
N ALA A 241 2.10 27.51 -35.11
CA ALA A 241 2.47 28.83 -34.62
C ALA A 241 1.24 29.74 -34.55
N LYS A 242 0.50 29.85 -35.65
CA LYS A 242 -0.71 30.69 -35.74
C LYS A 242 -1.88 30.19 -34.88
N ALA A 243 -1.99 28.87 -34.68
CA ALA A 243 -2.97 28.29 -33.76
C ALA A 243 -2.64 28.56 -32.29
N ARG A 244 -1.35 28.72 -31.93
CA ARG A 244 -0.95 29.14 -30.57
C ARG A 244 -1.22 30.63 -30.32
N GLU A 245 -1.08 31.46 -31.35
CA GLU A 245 -1.37 32.89 -31.29
C GLU A 245 -2.87 33.19 -31.19
N ASN A 246 -3.73 32.33 -31.76
CA ASN A 246 -5.20 32.45 -31.75
C ASN A 246 -5.89 31.72 -30.58
N ARG A 247 -5.24 31.60 -29.42
CA ARG A 247 -5.81 30.94 -28.23
C ARG A 247 -6.94 31.73 -27.57
#